data_AF-A0A3G6T2R9-F1
#
_entry.id   AF-A0A3G6T2R9-F1
#
_cell.length_a   1.000
_cell.length_b   1.000
_cell.length_c   1.000
_cell.angle_alpha   90.00
_cell.angle_beta   90.00
_cell.angle_gamma   90.00
#
_symmetry.space_group_name_H-M   'P 1'
#
loop_
_entity.id
_entity.type
_entity.pdbx_description
1 polymer ?
#
loop_
_entity_poly.entity_id
_entity_poly.type
_entity_poly.pdbx_seq_one_letter_code
_entity_poly.pdbx_strand_id
1 'polypeptide(L)'
;MSRKFFLILLLPLTVIFQSFIKVNKENLHPYHVGSVEISYSSKSKTFEVTGRFFLDDLENGLGKKYGGTFHFNDEKYKAKLNEALSKYSQEYFKLKTDNKFLKVNYIGYEEDHESVNVYLESEPVSNPKKVEAAVSFLYNLFDDQINIVHIIVNGDRKSEKLIYPNRYLYKQF
;
A
#
# COMPACT_ATOMS: atom_id res chain seq x y z
N MET A 1 -6.18 -77.28 38.86
CA MET A 1 -5.37 -76.32 39.64
C MET A 1 -4.20 -75.90 38.75
N SER A 2 -3.84 -74.65 38.50
CA SER A 2 -4.22 -73.38 39.12
C SER A 2 -4.39 -72.30 38.03
N ARG A 3 -5.41 -71.46 38.21
CA ARG A 3 -5.53 -70.15 37.56
C ARG A 3 -4.56 -69.19 38.22
N LYS A 4 -4.02 -68.23 37.46
CA LYS A 4 -3.95 -66.83 37.87
C LYS A 4 -3.87 -65.92 36.64
N PHE A 5 -4.82 -64.99 36.61
CA PHE A 5 -4.97 -63.87 35.70
C PHE A 5 -3.75 -62.93 35.76
N PHE A 6 -3.39 -62.34 34.61
CA PHE A 6 -3.12 -60.90 34.59
C PHE A 6 -3.66 -60.30 33.30
N LEU A 7 -4.60 -59.38 33.50
CA LEU A 7 -5.29 -58.52 32.55
C LEU A 7 -4.43 -57.25 32.38
N ILE A 8 -4.69 -56.46 31.32
CA ILE A 8 -4.20 -55.06 31.10
C ILE A 8 -2.84 -55.04 30.36
N LEU A 9 -2.68 -54.48 29.16
CA LEU A 9 -3.08 -53.13 28.74
C LEU A 9 -3.26 -53.05 27.21
N LEU A 10 -4.46 -52.63 26.79
CA LEU A 10 -4.78 -52.02 25.49
C LEU A 10 -4.22 -50.58 25.47
N LEU A 11 -3.79 -50.12 24.28
CA LEU A 11 -3.41 -48.75 23.83
C LEU A 11 -1.91 -48.52 23.53
N PRO A 12 -1.58 -47.72 22.49
CA PRO A 12 -2.24 -47.63 21.19
C PRO A 12 -1.25 -47.55 20.00
N LEU A 13 -1.69 -48.10 18.87
CA LEU A 13 -1.17 -47.83 17.53
C LEU A 13 -1.53 -46.40 17.11
N THR A 14 -0.95 -45.37 17.74
CA THR A 14 -1.07 -43.96 17.32
C THR A 14 -0.07 -43.11 18.10
N VAL A 15 1.22 -43.14 17.73
CA VAL A 15 2.18 -42.11 18.16
C VAL A 15 2.76 -41.43 16.92
N ILE A 16 1.96 -40.47 16.44
CA ILE A 16 2.43 -39.12 16.13
C ILE A 16 3.43 -39.06 14.97
N PHE A 17 2.95 -39.45 13.78
CA PHE A 17 3.26 -38.75 12.53
C PHE A 17 2.47 -37.44 12.54
N GLN A 18 2.80 -36.54 13.46
CA GLN A 18 2.20 -35.22 13.55
C GLN A 18 3.30 -34.16 13.53
N SER A 19 3.27 -33.41 12.43
CA SER A 19 3.30 -31.95 12.51
C SER A 19 4.66 -31.29 12.65
N PHE A 20 5.42 -31.28 11.56
CA PHE A 20 6.24 -30.11 11.21
C PHE A 20 5.99 -29.67 9.75
N ILE A 21 4.72 -29.61 9.32
CA ILE A 21 4.38 -28.54 8.38
C ILE A 21 4.20 -27.31 9.25
N LYS A 22 5.33 -26.61 9.47
CA LYS A 22 5.31 -25.22 9.89
C LYS A 22 4.67 -24.46 8.73
N VAL A 23 3.33 -24.38 8.74
CA VAL A 23 2.63 -23.41 7.91
C VAL A 23 3.13 -22.08 8.43
N ASN A 24 4.13 -21.51 7.76
CA ASN A 24 4.38 -20.10 7.89
C ASN A 24 3.07 -19.47 7.46
N LYS A 25 2.30 -19.04 8.45
CA LYS A 25 1.22 -18.09 8.28
C LYS A 25 1.91 -16.76 7.99
N GLU A 26 2.67 -16.70 6.89
CA GLU A 26 2.87 -15.43 6.23
C GLU A 26 1.46 -14.96 5.94
N ASN A 27 1.12 -13.80 6.49
CA ASN A 27 -0.20 -13.23 6.38
C ASN A 27 -0.51 -13.08 4.89
N LEU A 28 -1.14 -14.10 4.32
CA LEU A 28 -1.78 -14.03 3.02
C LEU A 28 -2.96 -13.09 3.21
N HIS A 29 -2.69 -11.79 3.16
CA HIS A 29 -3.72 -10.81 2.89
C HIS A 29 -4.27 -11.21 1.52
N PRO A 30 -5.56 -11.57 1.40
CA PRO A 30 -6.06 -12.17 0.16
C PRO A 30 -5.85 -11.28 -1.06
N TYR A 31 -5.65 -9.96 -0.87
CA TYR A 31 -5.16 -9.00 -1.84
C TYR A 31 -4.45 -7.82 -1.14
N HIS A 32 -3.28 -7.39 -1.62
CA HIS A 32 -2.63 -6.15 -1.18
C HIS A 32 -3.26 -4.96 -1.93
N VAL A 33 -3.87 -4.02 -1.21
CA VAL A 33 -4.66 -2.93 -1.81
C VAL A 33 -4.31 -1.58 -1.20
N GLY A 34 -4.03 -0.61 -2.06
CA GLY A 34 -3.91 0.81 -1.72
C GLY A 34 -5.00 1.63 -2.42
N SER A 35 -5.32 2.79 -1.85
CA SER A 35 -6.24 3.76 -2.44
C SER A 35 -5.50 5.06 -2.72
N VAL A 36 -5.68 5.64 -3.90
CA VAL A 36 -5.09 6.93 -4.27
C VAL A 36 -6.19 7.83 -4.80
N GLU A 37 -6.46 8.93 -4.09
CA GLU A 37 -7.36 9.98 -4.56
C GLU A 37 -6.55 11.16 -5.07
N ILE A 38 -6.90 11.68 -6.26
CA ILE A 38 -6.28 12.81 -6.95
C ILE A 38 -7.38 13.83 -7.19
N SER A 39 -7.48 14.83 -6.32
CA SER A 39 -8.56 15.83 -6.32
C SER A 39 -8.06 17.18 -6.80
N TYR A 40 -8.70 17.76 -7.81
CA TYR A 40 -8.40 19.11 -8.27
C TYR A 40 -9.18 20.15 -7.47
N SER A 41 -8.45 21.06 -6.82
CA SER A 41 -9.03 22.21 -6.13
C SER A 41 -9.01 23.43 -7.04
N SER A 42 -10.18 23.90 -7.46
CA SER A 42 -10.32 25.12 -8.27
C SER A 42 -9.90 26.39 -7.51
N LYS A 43 -9.91 26.33 -6.17
CA LYS A 43 -9.52 27.43 -5.28
C LYS A 43 -8.01 27.62 -5.24
N SER A 44 -7.24 26.55 -4.99
CA SER A 44 -5.76 26.60 -4.98
C SER A 44 -5.16 26.42 -6.37
N LYS A 45 -5.94 25.93 -7.34
CA LYS A 45 -5.51 25.51 -8.67
C LYS A 45 -4.48 24.38 -8.62
N THR A 46 -4.49 23.55 -7.58
CA THR A 46 -3.58 22.41 -7.42
C THR A 46 -4.35 21.09 -7.47
N PHE A 47 -3.66 20.02 -7.80
CA PHE A 47 -4.11 18.67 -7.46
C PHE A 47 -3.61 18.32 -6.07
N GLU A 48 -4.54 17.97 -5.18
CA GLU A 48 -4.31 17.41 -3.86
C GLU A 48 -4.41 15.88 -3.97
N VAL A 49 -3.39 15.16 -3.51
CA VAL A 49 -3.32 13.70 -3.63
C VAL A 49 -3.23 13.07 -2.26
N THR A 50 -4.10 12.09 -2.01
CA THR A 50 -4.09 11.29 -0.78
C THR A 50 -3.89 9.82 -1.15
N GLY A 51 -2.75 9.26 -0.77
CA GLY A 51 -2.48 7.83 -0.85
C GLY A 51 -2.71 7.16 0.51
N ARG A 52 -3.62 6.20 0.59
CA ARG A 52 -3.90 5.43 1.83
C ARG A 52 -3.40 4.00 1.69
N PHE A 53 -2.56 3.59 2.65
CA PHE A 53 -1.89 2.28 2.67
C PHE A 53 -1.89 1.70 4.08
N PHE A 54 -1.75 0.38 4.21
CA PHE A 54 -1.48 -0.24 5.51
C PHE A 54 -0.09 0.15 6.02
N LEU A 55 0.05 0.35 7.33
CA LEU A 55 1.29 0.81 7.96
C LEU A 55 2.43 -0.18 7.71
N ASP A 56 2.19 -1.46 8.00
CA ASP A 56 3.18 -2.53 7.86
C ASP A 56 3.61 -2.73 6.40
N ASP A 57 2.68 -2.70 5.46
CA ASP A 57 3.00 -2.77 4.03
C ASP A 57 3.91 -1.62 3.60
N LEU A 58 3.62 -0.39 4.04
CA LEU A 58 4.44 0.76 3.69
C LEU A 58 5.79 0.75 4.40
N GLU A 59 5.87 0.35 5.67
CA GLU A 59 7.14 0.13 6.38
C GLU A 59 8.03 -0.88 5.66
N ASN A 60 7.46 -2.03 5.31
CA ASN A 60 8.15 -3.09 4.57
C ASN A 60 8.53 -2.62 3.16
N GLY A 61 7.68 -1.86 2.49
CA GLY A 61 7.92 -1.30 1.17
C GLY A 61 9.08 -0.32 1.16
N LEU A 62 9.14 0.56 2.16
CA LEU A 62 10.26 1.49 2.38
C LEU A 62 11.54 0.76 2.77
N GLY A 63 11.45 -0.22 3.68
CA GLY A 63 12.58 -1.04 4.12
C GLY A 63 13.20 -1.84 2.98
N LYS A 64 12.38 -2.49 2.14
CA LYS A 64 12.84 -3.22 0.94
C LYS A 64 13.50 -2.29 -0.09
N LYS A 65 13.04 -1.04 -0.19
CA LYS A 65 13.52 -0.08 -1.19
C LYS A 65 14.80 0.65 -0.76
N TYR A 66 14.86 1.12 0.48
CA TYR A 66 15.94 2.00 0.97
C TYR A 66 16.85 1.35 2.01
N GLY A 67 16.50 0.15 2.48
CA GLY A 67 17.20 -0.52 3.57
C GLY A 67 16.86 0.05 4.96
N GLY A 68 17.16 -0.75 5.98
CA GLY A 68 16.87 -0.43 7.38
C GLY A 68 15.39 -0.56 7.74
N THR A 69 15.06 -0.18 8.97
CA THR A 69 13.70 -0.26 9.53
C THR A 69 12.99 1.09 9.46
N PHE A 70 11.67 1.02 9.36
CA PHE A 70 10.76 2.16 9.43
C PHE A 70 9.63 1.73 10.37
N HIS A 71 9.23 2.62 11.27
CA HIS A 71 8.10 2.37 12.17
C HIS A 71 7.25 3.63 12.26
N PHE A 72 6.02 3.54 11.77
CA PHE A 72 4.98 4.50 12.06
C PHE A 72 4.58 4.40 13.54
N ASN A 73 3.94 5.44 14.06
CA ASN A 73 3.58 5.63 15.47
C ASN A 73 4.80 5.66 16.43
N ASP A 74 6.02 5.80 15.93
CA ASP A 74 7.24 6.04 16.72
C ASP A 74 7.91 7.35 16.27
N GLU A 75 7.85 8.37 17.13
CA GLU A 75 8.42 9.70 16.87
C GLU A 75 9.92 9.66 16.53
N LYS A 76 10.67 8.63 16.94
CA LYS A 76 12.09 8.46 16.56
C LYS A 76 12.29 8.26 15.07
N TYR A 77 11.30 7.70 14.38
CA TYR A 77 11.36 7.42 12.94
C TYR A 77 10.79 8.55 12.09
N LYS A 78 10.09 9.53 12.68
CA LYS A 78 9.36 10.59 11.96
C LYS A 78 10.20 11.34 10.94
N ALA A 79 11.42 11.75 11.29
CA ALA A 79 12.31 12.44 10.36
C ALA A 79 12.71 11.53 9.17
N LYS A 80 13.03 10.27 9.47
CA LYS A 80 13.39 9.25 8.47
C LYS A 80 12.21 8.89 7.56
N LEU A 81 11.01 8.78 8.12
CA LEU A 81 9.77 8.53 7.39
C LEU A 81 9.46 9.67 6.42
N ASN A 82 9.55 10.92 6.87
CA ASN A 82 9.32 12.08 5.99
C ASN A 82 10.30 12.11 4.81
N GLU A 83 11.59 11.83 5.06
CA GLU A 83 12.57 11.76 3.97
C GLU A 83 12.26 10.61 2.99
N ALA A 84 11.97 9.42 3.51
CA ALA A 84 11.73 8.24 2.70
C ALA A 84 10.42 8.34 1.90
N LEU A 85 9.33 8.81 2.51
CA LEU A 85 8.04 9.02 1.85
C LEU A 85 8.12 10.10 0.76
N SER A 86 8.89 11.16 0.99
CA SER A 86 9.13 12.18 -0.04
C SER A 86 9.80 11.59 -1.27
N LYS A 87 10.89 10.83 -1.10
CA LYS A 87 11.57 10.13 -2.22
C LYS A 87 10.67 9.08 -2.86
N TYR A 88 9.98 8.29 -2.05
CA TYR A 88 9.11 7.21 -2.51
C TYR A 88 7.97 7.75 -3.36
N SER A 89 7.33 8.84 -2.93
CA SER A 89 6.27 9.49 -3.69
C SER A 89 6.78 10.03 -5.03
N GLN A 90 7.98 10.60 -5.07
CA GLN A 90 8.58 11.06 -6.33
C GLN A 90 8.87 9.91 -7.30
N GLU A 91 9.20 8.72 -6.81
CA GLU A 91 9.53 7.57 -7.64
C GLU A 91 8.29 6.81 -8.14
N TYR A 92 7.28 6.64 -7.28
CA TYR A 92 6.13 5.77 -7.53
C TYR A 92 4.85 6.50 -7.97
N PHE A 93 4.85 7.85 -7.94
CA PHE A 93 3.75 8.68 -8.41
C PHE A 93 4.23 9.71 -9.44
N LYS A 94 3.51 9.79 -10.57
CA LYS A 94 3.66 10.87 -11.56
C LYS A 94 2.28 11.39 -11.96
N LEU A 95 2.20 12.69 -12.17
CA LEU A 95 0.98 13.36 -12.62
C LEU A 95 1.29 14.20 -13.84
N LYS A 96 0.38 14.17 -14.79
CA LYS A 96 0.44 14.94 -16.03
C LYS A 96 -0.96 15.43 -16.35
N THR A 97 -1.07 16.67 -16.78
CA THR A 97 -2.34 17.23 -17.28
C THR A 97 -2.11 17.97 -18.57
N ASP A 98 -3.03 17.83 -19.52
CA ASP A 98 -3.00 18.54 -20.80
C ASP A 98 -1.63 18.51 -21.47
N ASN A 99 -1.02 17.32 -21.54
CA ASN A 99 0.30 17.06 -22.09
C ASN A 99 1.51 17.63 -21.32
N LYS A 100 1.33 18.25 -20.15
CA LYS A 100 2.40 18.76 -19.30
C LYS A 100 2.57 17.91 -18.03
N PHE A 101 3.77 17.41 -17.78
CA PHE A 101 4.11 16.80 -16.48
C PHE A 101 4.07 17.87 -15.38
N LEU A 102 3.45 17.53 -14.26
CA LEU A 102 3.39 18.40 -13.10
C LEU A 102 4.45 17.98 -12.08
N LYS A 103 5.13 18.97 -11.50
CA LYS A 103 5.87 18.77 -10.26
C LYS A 103 4.87 18.45 -9.15
N VAL A 104 5.09 17.36 -8.42
CA VAL A 104 4.28 16.96 -7.27
C VAL A 104 5.19 16.90 -6.06
N ASN A 105 4.84 17.62 -5.01
CA ASN A 105 5.60 17.72 -3.77
C ASN A 105 4.93 16.88 -2.68
N TYR A 106 5.74 16.22 -1.87
CA TYR A 106 5.28 15.59 -0.65
C TYR A 106 5.00 16.67 0.41
N ILE A 107 3.85 16.55 1.08
CA ILE A 107 3.36 17.49 2.09
C ILE A 107 3.51 16.93 3.50
N GLY A 108 3.18 15.66 3.69
CA GLY A 108 3.19 15.02 4.99
C GLY A 108 2.51 13.67 4.98
N TYR A 109 2.40 13.07 6.15
CA TYR A 109 1.60 11.87 6.38
C TYR A 109 0.78 12.00 7.66
N GLU A 110 -0.28 11.21 7.76
CA GLU A 110 -1.12 11.08 8.95
C GLU A 110 -1.42 9.60 9.19
N GLU A 111 -1.24 9.17 10.44
CA GLU A 111 -1.52 7.81 10.90
C GLU A 111 -2.99 7.70 11.30
N ASP A 112 -3.70 6.71 10.76
CA ASP A 112 -5.10 6.42 11.04
C ASP A 112 -5.25 4.91 11.29
N HIS A 113 -5.23 4.54 12.58
CA HIS A 113 -5.30 3.16 13.06
C HIS A 113 -4.23 2.26 12.42
N GLU A 114 -4.64 1.35 11.54
CA GLU A 114 -3.76 0.40 10.83
C GLU A 114 -3.30 0.93 9.46
N SER A 115 -3.65 2.18 9.14
CA SER A 115 -3.34 2.81 7.86
C SER A 115 -2.59 4.12 8.01
N VAL A 116 -1.94 4.56 6.94
CA VAL A 116 -1.32 5.87 6.81
C VAL A 116 -1.82 6.55 5.55
N ASN A 117 -2.21 7.81 5.70
CA ASN A 117 -2.47 8.72 4.59
C ASN A 117 -1.17 9.47 4.25
N VAL A 118 -0.76 9.43 3.00
CA VAL A 118 0.37 10.17 2.44
C VAL A 118 -0.18 11.29 1.57
N TYR A 119 0.18 12.53 1.89
CA TYR A 119 -0.34 13.73 1.25
C TYR A 119 0.67 14.32 0.28
N LEU A 120 0.25 14.53 -0.97
CA LEU A 120 1.03 15.21 -2.00
C LEU A 120 0.24 16.37 -2.61
N GLU A 121 0.94 17.37 -3.15
CA GLU A 121 0.33 18.49 -3.86
C GLU A 121 1.10 18.81 -5.15
N SER A 122 0.38 19.07 -6.25
CA SER A 122 1.00 19.50 -7.51
C SER A 122 1.37 20.98 -7.50
N GLU A 123 2.23 21.38 -8.44
CA GLU A 123 2.31 22.78 -8.86
C GLU A 123 0.93 23.27 -9.37
N PRO A 124 0.65 24.58 -9.33
CA PRO A 124 -0.61 25.12 -9.82
C PRO A 124 -0.81 24.87 -11.33
N VAL A 125 -2.04 24.52 -11.71
CA VAL A 125 -2.51 24.35 -13.08
C VAL A 125 -3.94 24.83 -13.23
N SER A 126 -4.25 25.47 -14.36
CA SER A 126 -5.58 26.04 -14.58
C SER A 126 -6.43 25.14 -15.47
N ASN A 127 -7.61 24.76 -14.97
CA ASN A 127 -8.68 24.13 -15.73
C ASN A 127 -8.25 22.84 -16.47
N PRO A 128 -7.83 21.80 -15.74
CA PRO A 128 -7.37 20.55 -16.33
C PRO A 128 -8.50 19.84 -17.08
N LYS A 129 -8.26 19.45 -18.34
CA LYS A 129 -9.24 18.72 -19.17
C LYS A 129 -8.85 17.26 -19.41
N LYS A 130 -7.56 16.97 -19.29
CA LYS A 130 -6.97 15.66 -19.55
C LYS A 130 -6.03 15.36 -18.40
N VAL A 131 -6.31 14.33 -17.62
CA VAL A 131 -5.46 13.93 -16.50
C VAL A 131 -4.90 12.54 -16.77
N GLU A 132 -3.59 12.43 -16.69
CA GLU A 132 -2.80 11.20 -16.80
C GLU A 132 -2.04 11.03 -15.49
N ALA A 133 -2.08 9.84 -14.90
CA ALA A 133 -1.26 9.52 -13.75
C ALA A 133 -0.55 8.18 -13.92
N ALA A 134 0.62 8.08 -13.30
CA ALA A 134 1.31 6.82 -13.07
C ALA A 134 1.33 6.56 -11.57
N VAL A 135 0.72 5.46 -11.13
CA VAL A 135 0.59 5.08 -9.72
C VAL A 135 1.10 3.66 -9.53
N SER A 136 2.17 3.53 -8.76
CA SER A 136 2.85 2.24 -8.55
C SER A 136 3.30 2.03 -7.11
N PHE A 137 2.67 2.71 -6.15
CA PHE A 137 2.94 2.51 -4.72
C PHE A 137 2.82 1.01 -4.37
N LEU A 138 3.78 0.53 -3.56
CA LEU A 138 3.95 -0.84 -3.10
C LEU A 138 4.26 -1.89 -4.18
N TYR A 139 4.40 -1.51 -5.46
CA TYR A 139 4.76 -2.46 -6.54
C TYR A 139 6.18 -3.03 -6.38
N ASN A 140 7.03 -2.40 -5.55
CA ASN A 140 8.33 -2.99 -5.21
C ASN A 140 8.24 -4.07 -4.14
N LEU A 141 7.12 -4.16 -3.42
CA LEU A 141 6.92 -5.14 -2.36
C LEU A 141 6.14 -6.34 -2.87
N PHE A 142 5.00 -6.11 -3.54
CA PHE A 142 4.06 -7.14 -3.95
C PHE A 142 3.77 -7.11 -5.46
N ASP A 143 3.88 -8.26 -6.12
CA ASP A 143 3.55 -8.43 -7.55
C ASP A 143 2.04 -8.63 -7.79
N ASP A 144 1.23 -8.72 -6.73
CA ASP A 144 -0.24 -8.77 -6.78
C ASP A 144 -0.90 -7.48 -6.27
N GLN A 145 -0.11 -6.43 -6.02
CA GLN A 145 -0.60 -5.15 -5.53
C GLN A 145 -1.65 -4.53 -6.46
N ILE A 146 -2.71 -4.05 -5.84
CA ILE A 146 -3.77 -3.27 -6.47
C ILE A 146 -3.71 -1.84 -5.94
N ASN A 147 -3.73 -0.85 -6.84
CA ASN A 147 -3.99 0.54 -6.49
C ASN A 147 -5.34 0.96 -7.09
N ILE A 148 -6.30 1.30 -6.23
CA ILE A 148 -7.58 1.88 -6.66
C ILE A 148 -7.39 3.39 -6.75
N VAL A 149 -7.47 3.93 -7.97
CA VAL A 149 -7.20 5.34 -8.22
C VAL A 149 -8.49 6.07 -8.54
N HIS A 150 -8.72 7.20 -7.86
CA HIS A 150 -9.82 8.12 -8.11
C HIS A 150 -9.25 9.45 -8.58
N ILE A 151 -9.71 9.95 -9.73
CA ILE A 151 -9.42 11.30 -10.19
C ILE A 151 -10.71 12.11 -10.12
N ILE A 152 -10.65 13.25 -9.43
CA ILE A 152 -11.80 14.12 -9.18
C ILE A 152 -11.47 15.51 -9.73
N VAL A 153 -12.23 15.99 -10.71
CA VAL A 153 -12.09 17.34 -11.27
C VAL A 153 -13.47 18.00 -11.31
N ASN A 154 -13.60 19.15 -10.64
CA ASN A 154 -14.86 19.91 -10.59
C ASN A 154 -16.08 19.07 -10.16
N GLY A 155 -15.89 18.09 -9.28
CA GLY A 155 -16.94 17.20 -8.79
C GLY A 155 -17.22 15.96 -9.66
N ASP A 156 -16.67 15.88 -10.88
CA ASP A 156 -16.71 14.65 -11.69
C ASP A 156 -15.62 13.69 -11.21
N ARG A 157 -16.02 12.47 -10.80
CA ARG A 157 -15.13 11.42 -10.26
C ARG A 157 -15.01 10.28 -11.25
N LYS A 158 -13.78 9.96 -11.64
CA LYS A 158 -13.46 8.83 -12.51
C LYS A 158 -12.48 7.90 -11.81
N SER A 159 -12.79 6.60 -11.82
CA SER A 159 -12.05 5.61 -11.02
C SER A 159 -11.46 4.52 -11.92
N GLU A 160 -10.33 3.96 -11.52
CA GLU A 160 -9.71 2.82 -12.19
C GLU A 160 -8.93 1.96 -11.19
N LYS A 161 -8.98 0.64 -11.40
CA LYS A 161 -8.19 -0.33 -10.65
C LYS A 161 -6.91 -0.63 -11.44
N LEU A 162 -5.76 -0.29 -10.86
CA LEU A 162 -4.44 -0.60 -11.41
C LEU A 162 -3.90 -1.84 -10.72
N ILE A 163 -3.67 -2.90 -11.49
CA ILE A 163 -3.11 -4.17 -11.00
C ILE A 163 -1.70 -4.27 -11.54
N TYR A 164 -0.74 -4.60 -10.68
CA TYR A 164 0.64 -4.83 -11.12
C TYR A 164 0.69 -5.77 -12.34
N PRO A 165 1.48 -5.46 -13.39
CA PRO A 165 2.40 -4.32 -13.50
C PRO A 165 1.78 -3.06 -14.13
N ASN A 166 0.48 -3.04 -14.45
CA ASN A 166 -0.18 -1.86 -15.03
C ASN A 166 -0.28 -0.75 -13.99
N ARG A 167 0.29 0.42 -14.32
CA ARG A 167 0.38 1.58 -13.42
C ARG A 167 -0.14 2.88 -14.02
N TYR A 168 -0.64 2.86 -15.26
CA TYR A 168 -1.01 4.09 -15.96
C TYR A 168 -2.52 4.17 -16.12
N LEU A 169 -3.08 5.35 -15.87
CA LEU A 169 -4.47 5.67 -16.21
C LEU A 169 -4.58 7.05 -16.84
N TYR A 170 -5.64 7.21 -17.60
CA TYR A 170 -5.98 8.44 -18.31
C TYR A 170 -7.48 8.71 -18.24
N LYS A 171 -7.87 9.95 -17.94
CA LYS A 171 -9.26 10.41 -17.97
C LYS A 171 -9.37 11.80 -18.59
N GLN A 172 -10.46 12.02 -19.33
CA GLN A 172 -10.88 13.34 -19.80
C GLN A 172 -11.95 13.89 -18.87
N PHE A 173 -11.99 15.20 -18.66
CA PHE A 173 -12.96 15.92 -17.83
C PHE A 173 -13.51 17.14 -18.57
#